data_AF-E9RVD0-F1
#
_entry.id   AF-E9RVD0-F1
#
_cell.length_a   1.000
_cell.length_b   1.000
_cell.length_c   1.000
_cell.angle_alpha   90.00
_cell.angle_beta   90.00
_cell.angle_gamma   90.00
#
_symmetry.space_group_name_H-M   'P 1'
#
loop_
_entity.id
_entity.type
_entity.pdbx_description
1 polymer ?
#
loop_
_entity_poly.entity_id
_entity_poly.type
_entity_poly.pdbx_seq_one_letter_code
_entity_poly.pdbx_strand_id
1 'polypeptide(L)'
;MKLKGEMLLELTDSTTGDVETVTETNMVTQAVNDILGSNPMGIYCKAGDEYDDMVLWNGNLLPICPNLIGGILLFSKTLEEKTDHIYEVGTNLPVAYASNNVNSTANTARGSLNLTESKKLDNGYKFVWEFTPSQGNGTIASVALTSALGGQNAFGSTVADATAFLLLKKITIDKLTKAIRMLLFETVEIDFEKNLLYSITFGESSVMVTKARIPVFDIGLNEKLDDSTCTVLESKTLTTSTFTFRGSYTKYGEFLDGRDGYWYGFSNEPNSSGNATMQWIKISKTDYSFTEGTWTLSNAKLLETGKRDKEDTYPERYVKSCIRDGYLYVAAYNKNGVYKINLSNSADVKLIDLGFTSKFKSLGESGTCELCMTVVGDIIIGSDFQIRKDDTVVKTQGSVRLKAAATPLFQYKEFLFCWGGNYGKESRCAYLLTPYLASINNLSSAVVKNTDKTMKITYTLTEESSE
;
A
#
# COMPACT_ATOMS: atom_id res chain seq x y z
N MET A 1 -4.58 16.97 -23.01
CA MET A 1 -5.64 17.97 -22.73
C MET A 1 -5.37 18.54 -21.35
N LYS A 2 -5.31 19.86 -21.21
CA LYS A 2 -4.97 20.50 -19.94
C LYS A 2 -6.26 20.63 -19.11
N LEU A 3 -6.24 20.18 -17.87
CA LEU A 3 -7.37 20.33 -16.96
C LEU A 3 -7.17 21.57 -16.10
N LYS A 4 -8.26 22.30 -15.84
CA LYS A 4 -8.30 23.42 -14.90
C LYS A 4 -9.42 23.19 -13.90
N GLY A 5 -9.08 23.29 -12.62
CA GLY A 5 -9.95 23.12 -11.49
C GLY A 5 -10.07 24.42 -10.71
N GLU A 6 -11.29 24.78 -10.34
CA GLU A 6 -11.61 25.88 -9.43
C GLU A 6 -12.42 25.32 -8.26
N MET A 7 -11.95 25.57 -7.05
CA MET A 7 -12.59 25.15 -5.82
C MET A 7 -13.10 26.38 -5.06
N LEU A 8 -14.33 26.29 -4.57
CA LEU A 8 -14.90 27.15 -3.54
C LEU A 8 -15.21 26.30 -2.30
N LEU A 9 -14.57 26.62 -1.18
CA LEU A 9 -14.84 26.05 0.14
C LEU A 9 -15.61 27.08 0.97
N GLU A 10 -16.73 26.66 1.55
CA GLU A 10 -17.61 27.48 2.38
C GLU A 10 -17.75 26.80 3.74
N LEU A 11 -17.43 27.52 4.82
CA LEU A 11 -17.70 27.12 6.18
C LEU A 11 -18.82 28.00 6.75
N THR A 12 -19.96 27.41 7.08
CA THR A 12 -21.11 28.14 7.63
C THR A 12 -21.27 27.81 9.10
N ASP A 13 -21.25 28.83 9.96
CA ASP A 13 -21.55 28.68 11.38
C ASP A 13 -23.04 28.36 11.57
N SER A 14 -23.34 27.25 12.24
CA SER A 14 -24.71 26.73 12.38
C SER A 14 -25.56 27.56 13.34
N THR A 15 -24.95 28.44 14.15
CA THR A 15 -25.64 29.27 15.14
C THR A 15 -25.90 30.68 14.61
N THR A 16 -24.88 31.29 14.02
CA THR A 16 -24.93 32.69 13.54
C THR A 16 -25.34 32.80 12.08
N GLY A 17 -25.08 31.76 11.27
CA GLY A 17 -25.24 31.79 9.82
C GLY A 17 -24.09 32.46 9.07
N ASP A 18 -23.04 32.90 9.77
CA ASP A 18 -21.86 33.52 9.16
C ASP A 18 -21.12 32.52 8.25
N VAL A 19 -20.68 32.99 7.08
CA VAL A 19 -20.01 32.17 6.07
C VAL A 19 -18.59 32.66 5.84
N GLU A 20 -17.62 31.77 6.07
CA GLU A 20 -16.21 31.93 5.71
C GLU A 20 -15.95 31.22 4.38
N THR A 21 -15.32 31.90 3.41
CA THR A 21 -15.10 31.37 2.06
C THR A 21 -13.63 31.37 1.67
N VAL A 22 -13.22 30.33 0.94
CA VAL A 22 -11.88 30.21 0.36
C VAL A 22 -12.02 29.73 -1.09
N THR A 23 -11.34 30.40 -2.01
CA THR A 23 -11.32 30.04 -3.43
C THR A 23 -9.90 29.78 -3.89
N GLU A 24 -9.67 28.62 -4.49
CA GLU A 24 -8.34 28.23 -4.98
C GLU A 24 -8.43 27.48 -6.30
N THR A 25 -7.37 27.59 -7.11
CA THR A 25 -7.22 26.83 -8.35
C THR A 25 -6.30 25.63 -8.16
N ASN A 26 -6.41 24.66 -9.05
CA ASN A 26 -5.66 23.42 -8.93
C ASN A 26 -4.34 23.40 -9.67
N MET A 27 -3.49 22.50 -9.19
CA MET A 27 -2.35 21.95 -9.88
C MET A 27 -2.68 20.49 -10.22
N VAL A 28 -2.74 20.14 -11.51
CA VAL A 28 -3.06 18.78 -11.96
C VAL A 28 -1.80 17.92 -11.88
N THR A 29 -1.91 16.76 -11.26
CA THR A 29 -0.81 15.79 -11.19
C THR A 29 -0.81 14.87 -12.42
N GLN A 30 0.20 14.03 -12.51
CA GLN A 30 0.34 13.03 -13.55
C GLN A 30 -0.48 11.75 -13.25
N ALA A 31 -1.13 11.63 -12.09
CA ALA A 31 -1.71 10.37 -11.61
C ALA A 31 -2.66 9.70 -12.62
N VAL A 32 -3.59 10.48 -13.19
CA VAL A 32 -4.57 9.95 -14.16
C VAL A 32 -3.90 9.51 -15.46
N ASN A 33 -2.90 10.27 -15.93
CA ASN A 33 -2.17 9.93 -17.14
C ASN A 33 -1.30 8.69 -16.92
N ASP A 34 -0.70 8.54 -15.75
CA ASP A 34 0.10 7.37 -15.40
C ASP A 34 -0.77 6.12 -15.28
N ILE A 35 -1.96 6.23 -14.69
CA ILE A 35 -2.94 5.14 -14.69
C ILE A 35 -3.32 4.76 -16.12
N LEU A 36 -3.73 5.70 -16.97
CA LEU A 36 -4.21 5.36 -18.31
C LEU A 36 -3.10 4.98 -19.29
N GLY A 37 -1.89 5.48 -19.08
CA GLY A 37 -0.75 5.36 -20.01
C GLY A 37 0.26 4.28 -19.64
N SER A 38 0.37 3.90 -18.36
CA SER A 38 1.32 2.87 -17.92
C SER A 38 0.67 1.49 -17.98
N ASN A 39 1.36 0.51 -18.58
CA ASN A 39 0.88 -0.88 -18.65
C ASN A 39 1.91 -1.88 -18.09
N PRO A 40 2.39 -1.69 -16.84
CA PRO A 40 3.38 -2.58 -16.25
C PRO A 40 2.85 -4.02 -16.20
N MET A 41 3.65 -4.98 -16.68
CA MET A 41 3.31 -6.40 -16.75
C MET A 41 1.96 -6.70 -17.44
N GLY A 42 1.57 -5.86 -18.40
CA GLY A 42 0.39 -6.08 -19.24
C GLY A 42 -0.94 -6.09 -18.48
N ILE A 43 -1.13 -5.24 -17.47
CA ILE A 43 -2.38 -5.15 -16.71
C ILE A 43 -3.60 -4.97 -17.63
N TYR A 44 -3.49 -4.25 -18.74
CA TYR A 44 -4.63 -3.97 -19.63
C TYR A 44 -4.85 -5.03 -20.71
N CYS A 45 -3.91 -5.94 -20.86
CA CYS A 45 -4.00 -7.02 -21.83
C CYS A 45 -4.73 -8.22 -21.21
N LYS A 46 -5.60 -8.90 -21.97
CA LYS A 46 -6.08 -10.24 -21.60
C LYS A 46 -4.99 -11.26 -21.89
N ALA A 47 -3.96 -11.27 -21.04
CA ALA A 47 -2.72 -12.00 -21.27
C ALA A 47 -2.61 -13.30 -20.46
N GLY A 48 -3.54 -13.58 -19.55
CA GLY A 48 -3.61 -14.81 -18.78
C GLY A 48 -4.69 -15.76 -19.28
N ASP A 49 -5.21 -16.61 -18.40
CA ASP A 49 -6.23 -17.63 -18.74
C ASP A 49 -7.63 -17.00 -18.97
N GLU A 50 -8.53 -17.76 -19.61
CA GLU A 50 -9.86 -17.28 -20.02
C GLU A 50 -10.70 -16.69 -18.87
N TYR A 51 -10.49 -17.20 -17.65
CA TYR A 51 -11.24 -16.90 -16.43
C TYR A 51 -10.50 -16.02 -15.42
N ASP A 52 -9.38 -15.42 -15.82
CA ASP A 52 -8.63 -14.51 -14.94
C ASP A 52 -9.44 -13.24 -14.62
N ASP A 53 -9.45 -12.84 -13.34
CA ASP A 53 -10.21 -11.67 -12.90
C ASP A 53 -9.55 -10.40 -13.48
N MET A 54 -10.34 -9.58 -14.19
CA MET A 54 -9.95 -8.26 -14.66
C MET A 54 -11.02 -7.24 -14.31
N VAL A 55 -10.60 -6.04 -13.90
CA VAL A 55 -11.56 -4.96 -13.63
C VAL A 55 -12.28 -4.55 -14.90
N LEU A 56 -13.60 -4.40 -14.82
CA LEU A 56 -14.38 -3.75 -15.87
C LEU A 56 -14.15 -2.24 -15.78
N TRP A 57 -13.42 -1.65 -16.74
CA TRP A 57 -13.08 -0.23 -16.69
C TRP A 57 -14.30 0.69 -16.71
N ASN A 58 -15.20 0.48 -17.67
CA ASN A 58 -16.42 1.27 -17.77
C ASN A 58 -17.36 0.96 -16.59
N GLY A 59 -17.75 2.00 -15.86
CA GLY A 59 -18.58 1.90 -14.66
C GLY A 59 -17.80 1.81 -13.35
N ASN A 60 -16.51 1.41 -13.37
CA ASN A 60 -15.67 1.39 -12.17
C ASN A 60 -14.63 2.53 -12.15
N LEU A 61 -13.90 2.70 -13.25
CA LEU A 61 -12.85 3.72 -13.39
C LEU A 61 -13.21 4.75 -14.46
N LEU A 62 -13.90 4.34 -15.53
CA LEU A 62 -14.34 5.22 -16.60
C LEU A 62 -15.85 5.47 -16.56
N PRO A 63 -16.33 6.64 -17.00
CA PRO A 63 -15.58 7.82 -17.45
C PRO A 63 -14.68 8.43 -16.34
N ILE A 64 -13.68 9.25 -16.71
CA ILE A 64 -12.73 9.85 -15.75
C ILE A 64 -13.48 10.52 -14.60
N CYS A 65 -14.37 11.47 -14.89
CA CYS A 65 -15.34 11.97 -13.91
C CYS A 65 -16.68 11.24 -14.08
N PRO A 66 -17.31 10.74 -12.99
CA PRO A 66 -16.96 10.96 -11.59
C PRO A 66 -16.24 9.77 -10.92
N ASN A 67 -15.46 8.98 -11.65
CA ASN A 67 -14.93 7.71 -11.14
C ASN A 67 -13.42 7.76 -10.85
N LEU A 68 -12.58 7.88 -11.88
CA LEU A 68 -11.13 8.05 -11.76
C LEU A 68 -10.77 9.39 -11.10
N ILE A 69 -11.58 10.42 -11.31
CA ILE A 69 -11.60 11.64 -10.52
C ILE A 69 -13.04 11.78 -10.03
N GLY A 70 -13.23 11.52 -8.74
CA GLY A 70 -14.57 11.40 -8.16
C GLY A 70 -14.65 11.63 -6.66
N GLY A 71 -13.52 11.70 -5.99
CA GLY A 71 -13.43 11.97 -4.56
C GLY A 71 -12.56 13.18 -4.27
N ILE A 72 -12.54 13.53 -2.99
CA ILE A 72 -11.75 14.64 -2.45
C ILE A 72 -11.05 14.18 -1.16
N LEU A 73 -9.82 14.64 -0.96
CA LEU A 73 -9.01 14.45 0.23
C LEU A 73 -8.65 15.83 0.80
N LEU A 74 -8.81 16.03 2.11
CA LEU A 74 -8.52 17.29 2.79
C LEU A 74 -7.40 17.06 3.79
N PHE A 75 -6.39 17.92 3.79
CA PHE A 75 -5.18 17.74 4.59
C PHE A 75 -4.94 18.91 5.53
N SER A 76 -4.31 18.61 6.66
CA SER A 76 -3.97 19.59 7.70
C SER A 76 -2.78 20.47 7.38
N LYS A 77 -1.97 20.07 6.38
CA LYS A 77 -0.79 20.81 5.92
C LYS A 77 -0.87 20.98 4.41
N THR A 78 -0.17 21.99 3.90
CA THR A 78 0.03 22.19 2.46
C THR A 78 0.75 20.99 1.86
N LEU A 79 0.40 20.65 0.63
CA LEU A 79 1.04 19.62 -0.17
C LEU A 79 2.10 20.25 -1.07
N GLU A 80 3.16 19.52 -1.37
CA GLU A 80 4.12 19.94 -2.38
C GLU A 80 3.45 19.92 -3.78
N GLU A 81 3.42 21.06 -4.46
CA GLU A 81 2.86 21.16 -5.82
C GLU A 81 3.86 20.69 -6.87
N LYS A 82 3.80 19.40 -7.19
CA LYS A 82 4.60 18.75 -8.23
C LYS A 82 3.78 17.74 -9.01
N THR A 83 4.09 17.58 -10.29
CA THR A 83 3.28 16.74 -11.19
C THR A 83 3.40 15.27 -10.83
N ASP A 84 4.56 14.83 -10.36
CA ASP A 84 4.85 13.48 -9.92
C ASP A 84 4.53 13.22 -8.44
N HIS A 85 4.04 14.24 -7.71
CA HIS A 85 3.54 14.07 -6.35
C HIS A 85 2.12 13.50 -6.37
N ILE A 86 2.03 12.20 -6.67
CA ILE A 86 0.77 11.47 -6.88
C ILE A 86 0.20 10.83 -5.61
N TYR A 87 0.95 10.81 -4.49
CA TYR A 87 0.47 10.38 -3.18
C TYR A 87 1.07 11.24 -2.09
N GLU A 88 0.23 11.70 -1.17
CA GLU A 88 0.70 12.19 0.13
C GLU A 88 0.85 10.99 1.06
N VAL A 89 2.09 10.74 1.48
CA VAL A 89 2.43 9.72 2.46
C VAL A 89 3.25 10.35 3.59
N GLY A 90 3.36 9.69 4.74
CA GLY A 90 4.16 10.16 5.85
C GLY A 90 3.33 10.60 7.04
N THR A 91 3.41 11.89 7.40
CA THR A 91 2.74 12.44 8.60
C THR A 91 1.43 13.15 8.29
N ASN A 92 1.18 13.50 7.03
CA ASN A 92 0.05 14.32 6.60
C ASN A 92 -1.01 13.46 5.90
N LEU A 93 -1.54 12.44 6.58
CA LEU A 93 -2.72 11.73 6.07
C LEU A 93 -3.95 12.66 6.07
N PRO A 94 -4.93 12.42 5.17
CA PRO A 94 -6.11 13.27 5.07
C PRO A 94 -6.90 13.26 6.38
N VAL A 95 -7.31 14.46 6.83
CA VAL A 95 -8.16 14.66 8.01
C VAL A 95 -9.64 14.45 7.69
N ALA A 96 -10.02 14.65 6.43
CA ALA A 96 -11.36 14.45 5.93
C ALA A 96 -11.32 14.05 4.46
N TYR A 97 -12.38 13.42 3.98
CA TYR A 97 -12.50 12.98 2.59
C TYR A 97 -13.96 12.81 2.19
N ALA A 98 -14.25 12.77 0.90
CA ALA A 98 -15.57 12.40 0.39
C ALA A 98 -15.47 11.73 -0.97
N SER A 99 -16.47 10.93 -1.32
CA SER A 99 -16.52 10.13 -2.56
C SER A 99 -17.55 10.71 -3.53
N ASN A 100 -17.84 10.01 -4.63
CA ASN A 100 -18.85 10.38 -5.61
C ASN A 100 -20.28 9.94 -5.21
N ASN A 101 -20.49 9.65 -3.93
CA ASN A 101 -21.77 9.22 -3.38
C ASN A 101 -21.95 9.71 -1.94
N VAL A 102 -23.15 9.50 -1.40
CA VAL A 102 -23.50 9.91 -0.04
C VAL A 102 -22.75 9.10 1.03
N ASN A 103 -22.49 9.72 2.18
CA ASN A 103 -22.02 9.00 3.36
C ASN A 103 -23.18 8.31 4.09
N SER A 104 -23.39 7.04 3.80
CA SER A 104 -24.38 6.18 4.48
C SER A 104 -23.84 5.50 5.74
N THR A 105 -22.66 5.91 6.24
CA THR A 105 -21.97 5.27 7.36
C THR A 105 -21.75 6.24 8.53
N ALA A 106 -21.35 5.71 9.69
CA ALA A 106 -20.97 6.52 10.85
C ALA A 106 -19.56 7.15 10.75
N ASN A 107 -18.90 7.09 9.59
CA ASN A 107 -17.55 7.64 9.44
C ASN A 107 -17.58 9.17 9.46
N THR A 108 -17.08 9.77 10.55
CA THR A 108 -17.03 11.22 10.74
C THR A 108 -15.96 11.92 9.92
N ALA A 109 -14.95 11.21 9.40
CA ALA A 109 -14.00 11.81 8.46
C ALA A 109 -14.62 11.98 7.06
N ARG A 110 -15.75 11.30 6.78
CA ARG A 110 -16.33 11.22 5.45
C ARG A 110 -17.51 12.17 5.23
N GLY A 111 -17.42 13.03 4.24
CA GLY A 111 -18.52 13.86 3.74
C GLY A 111 -19.39 13.14 2.69
N SER A 112 -20.42 13.83 2.22
CA SER A 112 -21.37 13.30 1.23
C SER A 112 -21.30 14.10 -0.07
N LEU A 113 -21.41 13.42 -1.21
CA LEU A 113 -21.70 14.10 -2.47
C LEU A 113 -23.16 14.62 -2.45
N ASN A 114 -23.36 15.89 -2.77
CA ASN A 114 -24.66 16.45 -3.09
C ASN A 114 -25.05 16.02 -4.51
N LEU A 115 -26.00 15.08 -4.61
CA LEU A 115 -26.42 14.46 -5.87
C LEU A 115 -27.23 15.39 -6.78
N THR A 116 -27.75 16.49 -6.25
CA THR A 116 -28.56 17.46 -7.01
C THR A 116 -27.69 18.54 -7.64
N GLU A 117 -26.70 19.04 -6.90
CA GLU A 117 -25.82 20.10 -7.39
C GLU A 117 -24.62 19.58 -8.18
N SER A 118 -24.19 18.34 -7.92
CA SER A 118 -23.12 17.69 -8.67
C SER A 118 -23.61 17.22 -10.02
N LYS A 119 -22.94 17.62 -11.10
CA LYS A 119 -23.38 17.31 -12.46
C LYS A 119 -22.24 17.36 -13.47
N LYS A 120 -22.42 16.59 -14.54
CA LYS A 120 -21.64 16.73 -15.76
C LYS A 120 -21.87 18.12 -16.37
N LEU A 121 -20.79 18.71 -16.88
CA LEU A 121 -20.79 19.92 -17.69
C LEU A 121 -20.42 19.55 -19.14
N ASP A 122 -20.58 20.48 -20.07
CA ASP A 122 -20.27 20.22 -21.49
C ASP A 122 -18.80 19.86 -21.72
N ASN A 123 -17.89 20.55 -21.01
CA ASN A 123 -16.43 20.36 -21.07
C ASN A 123 -15.81 19.97 -19.72
N GLY A 124 -16.57 19.33 -18.82
CA GLY A 124 -16.07 19.07 -17.47
C GLY A 124 -17.08 18.46 -16.52
N TYR A 125 -16.82 18.64 -15.22
CA TYR A 125 -17.70 18.17 -14.15
C TYR A 125 -17.71 19.16 -12.98
N LYS A 126 -18.88 19.35 -12.39
CA LYS A 126 -19.05 20.07 -11.12
C LYS A 126 -19.32 19.06 -10.02
N PHE A 127 -18.45 19.02 -9.01
CA PHE A 127 -18.68 18.30 -7.76
C PHE A 127 -19.13 19.26 -6.67
N VAL A 128 -20.05 18.81 -5.83
CA VAL A 128 -20.44 19.49 -4.60
C VAL A 128 -20.42 18.47 -3.48
N TRP A 129 -19.53 18.65 -2.51
CA TRP A 129 -19.46 17.84 -1.31
C TRP A 129 -19.91 18.63 -0.09
N GLU A 130 -20.62 17.96 0.81
CA GLU A 130 -21.17 18.53 2.02
C GLU A 130 -20.73 17.71 3.23
N PHE A 131 -20.36 18.42 4.29
CA PHE A 131 -19.99 17.85 5.57
C PHE A 131 -20.86 18.47 6.65
N THR A 132 -21.55 17.61 7.39
CA THR A 132 -22.35 18.01 8.54
C THR A 132 -21.45 18.53 9.68
N PRO A 133 -22.01 19.11 10.76
CA PRO A 133 -21.19 19.62 11.84
C PRO A 133 -20.32 18.55 12.51
N SER A 134 -20.79 17.30 12.58
CA SER A 134 -20.02 16.17 13.09
C SER A 134 -18.96 15.62 12.11
N GLN A 135 -18.92 16.09 10.87
CA GLN A 135 -18.09 15.53 9.81
C GLN A 135 -16.95 16.47 9.39
N GLY A 136 -15.82 15.86 9.02
CA GLY A 136 -14.67 16.55 8.44
C GLY A 136 -13.98 17.57 9.36
N ASN A 137 -14.05 17.35 10.67
CA ASN A 137 -13.50 18.29 11.65
C ASN A 137 -11.98 18.24 11.72
N GLY A 138 -11.35 19.41 11.72
CA GLY A 138 -9.90 19.57 11.74
C GLY A 138 -9.46 20.86 11.05
N THR A 139 -8.15 21.10 11.09
CA THR A 139 -7.50 22.12 10.27
C THR A 139 -7.39 21.62 8.84
N ILE A 140 -7.72 22.48 7.87
CA ILE A 140 -7.62 22.21 6.44
C ILE A 140 -6.71 23.28 5.83
N ALA A 141 -5.59 22.85 5.26
CA ALA A 141 -4.61 23.70 4.61
C ALA A 141 -4.42 23.36 3.12
N SER A 142 -4.88 22.18 2.69
CA SER A 142 -4.92 21.81 1.29
C SER A 142 -6.02 20.81 0.99
N VAL A 143 -6.41 20.76 -0.28
CA VAL A 143 -7.48 19.92 -0.80
C VAL A 143 -6.99 19.28 -2.10
N ALA A 144 -7.20 17.99 -2.25
CA ALA A 144 -6.81 17.26 -3.45
C ALA A 144 -8.00 16.48 -4.03
N LEU A 145 -8.13 16.46 -5.34
CA LEU A 145 -9.03 15.51 -6.00
C LEU A 145 -8.39 14.11 -5.99
N THR A 146 -9.22 13.08 -5.91
CA THR A 146 -8.80 11.67 -5.92
C THR A 146 -9.83 10.81 -6.64
N SER A 147 -9.60 9.50 -6.74
CA SER A 147 -10.62 8.56 -7.24
C SER A 147 -11.85 8.50 -6.33
N ALA A 148 -12.99 8.07 -6.86
CA ALA A 148 -14.17 7.80 -6.05
C ALA A 148 -13.88 6.82 -4.89
N LEU A 149 -13.11 5.75 -5.16
CA LEU A 149 -12.74 4.74 -4.15
C LEU A 149 -11.75 5.28 -3.11
N GLY A 150 -10.82 6.15 -3.53
CA GLY A 150 -9.91 6.88 -2.65
C GLY A 150 -10.66 7.83 -1.73
N GLY A 151 -11.64 8.55 -2.27
CA GLY A 151 -12.55 9.41 -1.49
C GLY A 151 -13.54 8.66 -0.61
N GLN A 152 -13.65 7.32 -0.73
CA GLN A 152 -14.56 6.53 0.09
C GLN A 152 -13.95 6.17 1.44
N ASN A 153 -12.67 5.78 1.48
CA ASN A 153 -12.02 5.37 2.73
C ASN A 153 -10.61 5.93 2.92
N ALA A 154 -10.04 6.65 1.95
CA ALA A 154 -8.61 6.96 1.91
C ALA A 154 -7.79 5.68 2.18
N PHE A 155 -6.89 5.70 3.18
CA PHE A 155 -6.15 4.51 3.62
C PHE A 155 -6.91 3.63 4.65
N GLY A 156 -8.05 4.11 5.15
CA GLY A 156 -8.94 3.37 6.05
C GLY A 156 -9.27 4.10 7.35
N SER A 157 -10.36 3.66 7.97
CA SER A 157 -10.88 4.12 9.26
C SER A 157 -11.40 2.93 10.07
N THR A 158 -11.84 3.16 11.31
CA THR A 158 -12.51 2.14 12.12
C THR A 158 -13.85 1.67 11.54
N VAL A 159 -14.43 2.42 10.61
CA VAL A 159 -15.73 2.10 9.98
C VAL A 159 -15.55 1.30 8.70
N ALA A 160 -14.58 1.67 7.86
CA ALA A 160 -14.27 1.01 6.61
C ALA A 160 -12.85 1.30 6.11
N ASP A 161 -12.22 0.29 5.47
CA ASP A 161 -10.84 0.36 4.97
C ASP A 161 -10.57 -0.43 3.66
N ALA A 162 -11.61 -1.02 3.05
CA ALA A 162 -11.42 -1.96 1.94
C ALA A 162 -11.01 -1.32 0.60
N THR A 163 -11.32 -0.05 0.36
CA THR A 163 -11.29 0.54 -0.99
C THR A 163 -9.93 1.12 -1.41
N ALA A 164 -8.95 1.16 -0.50
CA ALA A 164 -7.61 1.66 -0.79
C ALA A 164 -6.91 0.84 -1.89
N PHE A 165 -7.24 -0.45 -2.00
CA PHE A 165 -6.65 -1.40 -2.93
C PHE A 165 -7.71 -1.93 -3.89
N LEU A 166 -7.77 -1.38 -5.12
CA LEU A 166 -8.66 -1.89 -6.15
C LEU A 166 -7.94 -2.99 -6.95
N LEU A 167 -8.47 -4.21 -6.94
CA LEU A 167 -7.94 -5.27 -7.81
C LEU A 167 -8.15 -4.89 -9.28
N LEU A 168 -7.06 -4.72 -10.02
CA LEU A 168 -7.09 -4.49 -11.47
C LEU A 168 -7.06 -5.80 -12.23
N LYS A 169 -6.20 -6.72 -11.79
CA LYS A 169 -5.97 -7.99 -12.48
C LYS A 169 -5.50 -9.07 -11.52
N LYS A 170 -5.99 -10.29 -11.72
CA LYS A 170 -5.46 -11.51 -11.11
C LYS A 170 -5.13 -12.50 -12.22
N ILE A 171 -3.87 -12.91 -12.31
CA ILE A 171 -3.42 -13.95 -13.25
C ILE A 171 -3.15 -15.22 -12.49
N THR A 172 -3.72 -16.32 -12.96
CA THR A 172 -3.48 -17.64 -12.39
C THR A 172 -2.09 -18.16 -12.79
N ILE A 173 -1.34 -18.69 -11.83
CA ILE A 173 0.02 -19.23 -12.02
C ILE A 173 0.20 -20.65 -11.45
N ASP A 174 -0.90 -21.35 -11.17
CA ASP A 174 -0.92 -22.71 -10.60
C ASP A 174 -0.24 -23.76 -11.49
N LYS A 175 -0.32 -23.58 -12.82
CA LYS A 175 0.34 -24.42 -13.84
C LYS A 175 1.85 -24.25 -13.90
N LEU A 176 2.41 -23.22 -13.27
CA LEU A 176 3.87 -23.03 -13.25
C LEU A 176 4.54 -24.12 -12.40
N THR A 177 5.79 -24.44 -12.74
CA THR A 177 6.57 -25.40 -11.96
C THR A 177 6.71 -24.91 -10.51
N LYS A 178 6.83 -25.84 -9.55
CA LYS A 178 7.03 -25.49 -8.13
C LYS A 178 8.24 -24.55 -7.96
N ALA A 179 9.31 -24.78 -8.72
CA ALA A 179 10.51 -23.93 -8.68
C ALA A 179 10.24 -22.48 -9.06
N ILE A 180 9.50 -22.23 -10.16
CA ILE A 180 9.16 -20.87 -10.58
C ILE A 180 8.14 -20.24 -9.61
N ARG A 181 7.14 -21.00 -9.14
CA ARG A 181 6.21 -20.50 -8.11
C ARG A 181 6.93 -20.10 -6.83
N MET A 182 7.90 -20.88 -6.37
CA MET A 182 8.73 -20.54 -5.21
C MET A 182 9.61 -19.32 -5.46
N LEU A 183 10.18 -19.18 -6.66
CA LEU A 183 10.96 -18.00 -7.04
C LEU A 183 10.13 -16.71 -6.91
N LEU A 184 8.91 -16.71 -7.46
CA LEU A 184 7.94 -15.61 -7.34
C LEU A 184 7.48 -15.43 -5.88
N PHE A 185 7.15 -16.56 -5.23
CA PHE A 185 7.11 -16.88 -3.81
C PHE A 185 8.06 -16.08 -2.94
N GLU A 186 9.32 -15.98 -3.34
CA GLU A 186 10.40 -15.51 -2.49
C GLU A 186 10.95 -14.17 -2.95
N THR A 187 10.22 -13.49 -3.84
CA THR A 187 10.53 -12.13 -4.28
C THR A 187 10.62 -11.19 -3.09
N VAL A 188 11.71 -10.40 -3.06
CA VAL A 188 11.95 -9.35 -2.08
C VAL A 188 12.03 -7.96 -2.73
N GLU A 189 12.27 -7.88 -4.05
CA GLU A 189 12.39 -6.63 -4.79
C GLU A 189 12.09 -6.84 -6.29
N ILE A 190 11.54 -5.80 -6.92
CA ILE A 190 11.37 -5.68 -8.37
C ILE A 190 11.99 -4.36 -8.81
N ASP A 191 12.87 -4.41 -9.82
CA ASP A 191 13.25 -3.23 -10.60
C ASP A 191 12.39 -3.23 -11.87
N PHE A 192 11.26 -2.52 -11.80
CA PHE A 192 10.25 -2.48 -12.86
C PHE A 192 10.81 -1.95 -14.18
N GLU A 193 11.64 -0.91 -14.12
CA GLU A 193 12.22 -0.24 -15.29
C GLU A 193 13.25 -1.12 -16.00
N LYS A 194 13.93 -2.00 -15.27
CA LYS A 194 14.88 -2.96 -15.85
C LYS A 194 14.28 -4.34 -16.11
N ASN A 195 13.01 -4.56 -15.82
CA ASN A 195 12.34 -5.86 -15.95
C ASN A 195 13.02 -6.96 -15.10
N LEU A 196 13.50 -6.59 -13.91
CA LEU A 196 14.23 -7.50 -13.02
C LEU A 196 13.46 -7.79 -11.74
N LEU A 197 13.57 -9.04 -11.30
CA LEU A 197 13.03 -9.57 -10.07
C LEU A 197 14.17 -10.17 -9.25
N TYR A 198 14.19 -9.88 -7.96
CA TYR A 198 15.15 -10.42 -7.01
C TYR A 198 14.42 -11.25 -5.97
N SER A 199 14.83 -12.51 -5.87
CA SER A 199 14.27 -13.49 -4.95
C SER A 199 15.35 -13.96 -3.99
N ILE A 200 15.01 -14.10 -2.71
CA ILE A 200 15.95 -14.57 -1.69
C ILE A 200 15.34 -15.73 -0.92
N THR A 201 16.08 -16.83 -0.92
CA THR A 201 15.66 -18.09 -0.33
C THR A 201 16.69 -18.61 0.66
N PHE A 202 16.22 -19.35 1.65
CA PHE A 202 17.07 -20.01 2.64
C PHE A 202 17.02 -21.54 2.42
N GLY A 203 18.21 -22.16 2.41
CA GLY A 203 18.45 -23.60 2.46
C GLY A 203 18.69 -24.08 3.90
N GLU A 204 19.62 -25.02 4.14
CA GLU A 204 19.95 -25.43 5.52
C GLU A 204 20.98 -24.50 6.19
N SER A 205 22.00 -24.08 5.44
CA SER A 205 23.12 -23.24 5.88
C SER A 205 23.60 -22.29 4.78
N SER A 206 22.67 -21.92 3.89
CA SER A 206 22.97 -21.03 2.78
C SER A 206 21.79 -20.14 2.45
N VAL A 207 22.08 -18.88 2.16
CA VAL A 207 21.14 -17.96 1.52
C VAL A 207 21.43 -17.96 0.03
N MET A 208 20.40 -18.10 -0.80
CA MET A 208 20.54 -17.98 -2.25
C MET A 208 19.79 -16.75 -2.72
N VAL A 209 20.51 -15.87 -3.42
CA VAL A 209 19.97 -14.69 -4.09
C VAL A 209 19.85 -15.02 -5.57
N THR A 210 18.64 -14.95 -6.10
CA THR A 210 18.36 -15.20 -7.52
C THR A 210 17.88 -13.93 -8.18
N LYS A 211 18.57 -13.53 -9.25
CA LYS A 211 18.17 -12.47 -10.15
C LYS A 211 17.50 -13.08 -11.36
N ALA A 212 16.28 -12.65 -11.65
CA ALA A 212 15.50 -13.11 -12.79
C ALA A 212 15.01 -11.93 -13.63
N ARG A 213 14.80 -12.17 -14.93
CA ARG A 213 14.04 -11.30 -15.81
C ARG A 213 12.57 -11.70 -15.76
N ILE A 214 11.69 -10.70 -15.62
CA ILE A 214 10.25 -10.83 -15.80
C ILE A 214 9.78 -9.70 -16.73
N PRO A 215 8.97 -9.97 -17.77
CA PRO A 215 8.48 -8.90 -18.66
C PRO A 215 7.60 -7.90 -17.90
N VAL A 216 7.98 -6.61 -17.93
CA VAL A 216 7.24 -5.50 -17.30
C VAL A 216 6.79 -4.49 -18.35
N PHE A 217 7.73 -3.79 -18.99
CA PHE A 217 7.44 -2.76 -20.01
C PHE A 217 7.91 -3.13 -21.40
N ASP A 218 8.93 -3.98 -21.51
CA ASP A 218 9.33 -4.61 -22.75
C ASP A 218 9.13 -6.12 -22.69
N ILE A 219 8.85 -6.70 -23.85
CA ILE A 219 8.58 -8.12 -24.03
C ILE A 219 9.34 -8.64 -25.24
N GLY A 220 10.04 -9.76 -25.04
CA GLY A 220 10.74 -10.47 -26.11
C GLY A 220 9.77 -11.24 -27.00
N LEU A 221 10.22 -11.59 -28.21
CA LEU A 221 9.38 -12.20 -29.26
C LEU A 221 8.67 -13.50 -28.84
N ASN A 222 9.22 -14.23 -27.86
CA ASN A 222 8.68 -15.50 -27.37
C ASN A 222 8.29 -15.43 -25.88
N GLU A 223 8.35 -14.26 -25.27
CA GLU A 223 7.98 -14.07 -23.86
C GLU A 223 6.45 -13.86 -23.74
N LYS A 224 5.91 -14.07 -22.54
CA LYS A 224 4.49 -13.92 -22.19
C LYS A 224 4.33 -13.07 -20.92
N LEU A 225 3.13 -12.47 -20.76
CA LEU A 225 2.77 -11.59 -19.62
C LEU A 225 1.93 -12.31 -18.55
N ASP A 226 1.84 -13.64 -18.61
CA ASP A 226 1.16 -14.52 -17.64
C ASP A 226 2.11 -15.08 -16.57
N ASP A 227 3.29 -14.49 -16.43
CA ASP A 227 4.39 -14.91 -15.55
C ASP A 227 5.00 -16.29 -15.86
N SER A 228 4.54 -16.98 -16.90
CA SER A 228 5.21 -18.19 -17.39
C SER A 228 6.60 -17.91 -17.96
N THR A 229 6.85 -16.65 -18.34
CA THR A 229 8.18 -16.16 -18.69
C THR A 229 8.84 -15.49 -17.48
N CYS A 230 9.59 -16.30 -16.73
CA CYS A 230 10.49 -15.84 -15.67
C CYS A 230 11.85 -16.50 -15.88
N THR A 231 12.82 -15.72 -16.38
CA THR A 231 14.13 -16.26 -16.79
C THR A 231 15.18 -15.95 -15.74
N VAL A 232 15.72 -16.97 -15.09
CA VAL A 232 16.84 -16.81 -14.17
C VAL A 232 18.07 -16.33 -14.94
N LEU A 233 18.63 -15.21 -14.54
CA LEU A 233 19.82 -14.60 -15.13
C LEU A 233 21.08 -14.95 -14.33
N GLU A 234 20.95 -14.93 -13.01
CA GLU A 234 22.03 -15.17 -12.08
C GLU A 234 21.48 -15.82 -10.80
N SER A 235 22.25 -16.71 -10.20
CA SER A 235 22.00 -17.20 -8.84
C SER A 235 23.31 -17.25 -8.07
N LYS A 236 23.30 -16.63 -6.89
CA LYS A 236 24.45 -16.55 -6.00
C LYS A 236 24.12 -17.25 -4.68
N THR A 237 24.89 -18.27 -4.36
CA THR A 237 24.83 -18.92 -3.04
C THR A 237 25.80 -18.23 -2.08
N LEU A 238 25.29 -17.86 -0.91
CA LEU A 238 25.98 -17.25 0.20
C LEU A 238 26.00 -18.27 1.35
N THR A 239 27.17 -18.81 1.67
CA THR A 239 27.33 -19.77 2.77
C THR A 239 27.34 -19.04 4.10
N THR A 240 26.32 -19.27 4.93
CA THR A 240 26.20 -18.63 6.25
C THR A 240 26.88 -19.48 7.32
N SER A 241 27.48 -18.82 8.30
CA SER A 241 28.10 -19.47 9.47
C SER A 241 27.19 -19.39 10.69
N THR A 242 26.49 -18.27 10.85
CA THR A 242 25.64 -17.98 12.02
C THR A 242 24.17 -17.93 11.65
N PHE A 243 23.83 -17.33 10.51
CA PHE A 243 22.43 -17.12 10.13
C PHE A 243 21.78 -18.42 9.70
N THR A 244 20.66 -18.76 10.34
CA THR A 244 19.76 -19.83 9.95
C THR A 244 18.31 -19.44 10.20
N PHE A 245 17.37 -20.03 9.46
CA PHE A 245 15.98 -20.00 9.87
C PHE A 245 15.74 -21.01 10.99
N ARG A 246 15.35 -20.50 12.15
CA ARG A 246 14.91 -21.25 13.33
C ARG A 246 13.64 -22.07 13.03
N GLY A 247 13.33 -23.00 13.93
CA GLY A 247 12.27 -23.98 13.77
C GLY A 247 12.75 -25.24 13.02
N SER A 248 12.09 -26.36 13.32
CA SER A 248 12.40 -27.67 12.73
C SER A 248 11.57 -27.91 11.47
N TYR A 249 10.27 -28.14 11.66
CA TYR A 249 9.27 -28.37 10.60
C TYR A 249 8.92 -27.06 9.89
N THR A 250 8.27 -26.14 10.60
CA THR A 250 8.04 -24.77 10.12
C THR A 250 9.30 -23.94 10.32
N LYS A 251 9.76 -23.26 9.28
CA LYS A 251 10.90 -22.34 9.36
C LYS A 251 10.40 -20.94 9.69
N TYR A 252 10.95 -20.33 10.75
CA TYR A 252 10.62 -18.99 11.18
C TYR A 252 11.65 -17.99 10.65
N GLY A 253 11.28 -17.22 9.64
CA GLY A 253 12.13 -16.16 9.13
C GLY A 253 11.63 -15.53 7.84
N GLU A 254 12.13 -14.33 7.58
CA GLU A 254 11.76 -13.55 6.41
C GLU A 254 12.94 -12.77 5.83
N PHE A 255 12.94 -12.61 4.51
CA PHE A 255 13.82 -11.70 3.78
C PHE A 255 13.04 -10.48 3.31
N LEU A 256 13.63 -9.31 3.49
CA LEU A 256 13.00 -8.02 3.23
C LEU A 256 14.00 -7.08 2.56
N ASP A 257 13.51 -6.25 1.66
CA ASP A 257 14.29 -5.14 1.12
C ASP A 257 14.36 -3.98 2.12
N GLY A 258 15.57 -3.55 2.47
CA GLY A 258 15.78 -2.40 3.33
C GLY A 258 15.63 -1.05 2.64
N ARG A 259 15.60 -1.03 1.30
CA ARG A 259 15.59 0.18 0.45
C ARG A 259 16.76 1.14 0.73
N ASP A 260 17.86 0.60 1.25
CA ASP A 260 19.05 1.32 1.69
C ASP A 260 20.32 0.79 1.01
N GLY A 261 20.16 0.08 -0.11
CA GLY A 261 21.24 -0.63 -0.81
C GLY A 261 21.51 -2.04 -0.28
N TYR A 262 20.73 -2.51 0.70
CA TYR A 262 20.87 -3.85 1.26
C TYR A 262 19.53 -4.60 1.33
N TRP A 263 19.62 -5.93 1.18
CA TRP A 263 18.57 -6.84 1.62
C TRP A 263 18.90 -7.36 3.02
N TYR A 264 17.87 -7.68 3.78
CA TYR A 264 18.01 -8.20 5.13
C TYR A 264 17.22 -9.49 5.30
N GLY A 265 17.79 -10.45 6.02
CA GLY A 265 17.10 -11.64 6.50
C GLY A 265 17.01 -11.62 8.02
N PHE A 266 15.89 -12.07 8.57
CA PHE A 266 15.65 -12.15 10.01
C PHE A 266 15.02 -13.48 10.39
N SER A 267 15.44 -14.05 11.53
CA SER A 267 14.87 -15.27 12.08
C SER A 267 14.75 -15.22 13.61
N ASN A 268 13.52 -15.39 14.10
CA ASN A 268 13.20 -15.58 15.50
C ASN A 268 12.06 -16.57 15.69
N GLU A 269 12.09 -17.30 16.80
CA GLU A 269 10.89 -17.96 17.31
C GLU A 269 10.07 -16.95 18.12
N PRO A 270 8.73 -17.08 18.13
CA PRO A 270 7.89 -16.19 18.92
C PRO A 270 8.15 -16.40 20.42
N ASN A 271 8.21 -15.32 21.20
CA ASN A 271 8.45 -15.38 22.64
C ASN A 271 7.46 -14.51 23.43
N SER A 272 6.84 -15.10 24.45
CA SER A 272 5.87 -14.43 25.33
C SER A 272 6.51 -13.81 26.57
N SER A 273 7.79 -14.10 26.83
CA SER A 273 8.54 -13.65 28.01
C SER A 273 10.03 -13.53 27.70
N GLY A 274 10.78 -12.89 28.60
CA GLY A 274 12.23 -12.72 28.52
C GLY A 274 12.69 -11.86 27.33
N ASN A 275 13.94 -12.10 26.93
CA ASN A 275 14.57 -11.46 25.77
C ASN A 275 14.23 -12.22 24.49
N ALA A 276 14.01 -11.53 23.39
CA ALA A 276 13.94 -12.16 22.08
C ALA A 276 15.36 -12.38 21.53
N THR A 277 15.58 -13.52 20.88
CA THR A 277 16.80 -13.77 20.10
C THR A 277 16.47 -13.71 18.62
N MET A 278 17.19 -12.86 17.88
CA MET A 278 16.98 -12.65 16.44
C MET A 278 18.28 -12.94 15.70
N GLN A 279 18.29 -13.94 14.83
CA GLN A 279 19.38 -14.07 13.86
C GLN A 279 19.12 -13.13 12.68
N TRP A 280 20.18 -12.55 12.15
CA TRP A 280 20.07 -11.61 11.04
C TRP A 280 21.22 -11.79 10.04
N ILE A 281 20.93 -11.43 8.79
CA ILE A 281 21.91 -11.29 7.71
C ILE A 281 21.60 -9.99 6.96
N LYS A 282 22.65 -9.23 6.62
CA LYS A 282 22.61 -8.02 5.80
C LYS A 282 23.43 -8.27 4.55
N ILE A 283 22.80 -8.18 3.38
CA ILE A 283 23.37 -8.55 2.08
C ILE A 283 23.42 -7.31 1.19
N SER A 284 24.61 -6.97 0.69
CA SER A 284 24.83 -5.89 -0.28
C SER A 284 24.15 -6.20 -1.61
N LYS A 285 23.35 -5.26 -2.12
CA LYS A 285 22.75 -5.39 -3.45
C LYS A 285 23.76 -5.24 -4.59
N THR A 286 24.93 -4.65 -4.32
CA THR A 286 25.94 -4.34 -5.34
C THR A 286 26.82 -5.54 -5.69
N ASP A 287 27.30 -6.26 -4.67
CA ASP A 287 28.32 -7.31 -4.82
C ASP A 287 27.99 -8.60 -4.06
N TYR A 288 26.81 -8.66 -3.43
CA TYR A 288 26.36 -9.77 -2.59
C TYR A 288 27.27 -10.09 -1.40
N SER A 289 28.20 -9.20 -1.04
CA SER A 289 28.92 -9.28 0.23
C SER A 289 27.91 -9.18 1.37
N PHE A 290 28.16 -9.88 2.48
CA PHE A 290 27.22 -9.90 3.58
C PHE A 290 27.90 -9.94 4.94
N THR A 291 27.17 -9.46 5.93
CA THR A 291 27.46 -9.63 7.35
C THR A 291 26.26 -10.30 8.01
N GLU A 292 26.51 -11.07 9.05
CA GLU A 292 25.47 -11.79 9.78
C GLU A 292 25.76 -11.78 11.27
N GLY A 293 24.75 -12.11 12.07
CA GLY A 293 24.92 -12.20 13.51
C GLY A 293 23.66 -12.60 14.25
N THR A 294 23.71 -12.42 15.56
CA THR A 294 22.58 -12.65 16.46
C THR A 294 22.40 -11.43 17.35
N TRP A 295 21.19 -10.90 17.41
CA TRP A 295 20.78 -9.90 18.37
C TRP A 295 20.09 -10.56 19.57
N THR A 296 20.36 -10.02 20.76
CA THR A 296 19.55 -10.26 21.96
C THR A 296 18.77 -8.98 22.25
N LEU A 297 17.47 -9.01 22.01
CA LEU A 297 16.59 -7.85 22.17
C LEU A 297 16.01 -7.89 23.59
N SER A 298 16.56 -7.03 24.45
CA SER A 298 16.26 -7.03 25.89
C SER A 298 14.78 -6.77 26.16
N ASN A 299 14.12 -7.68 26.87
CA ASN A 299 12.70 -7.63 27.23
C ASN A 299 11.72 -7.45 26.04
N ALA A 300 12.15 -7.69 24.80
CA ALA A 300 11.28 -7.67 23.64
C ALA A 300 10.56 -9.02 23.50
N LYS A 301 9.23 -8.98 23.42
CA LYS A 301 8.35 -10.15 23.27
C LYS A 301 7.72 -10.13 21.89
N LEU A 302 8.27 -10.90 20.96
CA LEU A 302 7.95 -10.78 19.54
C LEU A 302 7.08 -11.95 19.07
N LEU A 303 6.23 -11.67 18.08
CA LEU A 303 5.85 -12.70 17.11
C LEU A 303 7.05 -12.99 16.18
N GLU A 304 6.98 -14.08 15.43
CA GLU A 304 7.93 -14.36 14.37
C GLU A 304 7.87 -13.29 13.25
N THR A 305 9.01 -12.94 12.66
CA THR A 305 9.10 -12.01 11.51
C THR A 305 8.37 -12.52 10.27
N GLY A 306 8.29 -13.83 10.14
CA GLY A 306 7.58 -14.55 9.11
C GLY A 306 7.73 -16.04 9.33
N LYS A 307 7.00 -16.85 8.58
CA LYS A 307 7.16 -18.31 8.59
C LYS A 307 6.93 -18.91 7.22
N ARG A 308 7.55 -20.05 6.95
CA ARG A 308 7.39 -20.78 5.71
C ARG A 308 7.47 -22.29 5.91
N ASP A 309 6.75 -23.02 5.07
CA ASP A 309 6.84 -24.47 4.92
C ASP A 309 6.92 -24.77 3.41
N LYS A 310 8.04 -25.36 2.99
CA LYS A 310 8.32 -25.68 1.58
C LYS A 310 8.02 -27.14 1.25
N GLU A 311 7.93 -27.99 2.26
CA GLU A 311 7.83 -29.44 2.10
C GLU A 311 6.37 -29.90 2.00
N ASP A 312 5.42 -29.06 2.42
CA ASP A 312 4.00 -29.32 2.21
C ASP A 312 3.63 -29.37 0.70
N THR A 313 2.52 -30.05 0.42
CA THR A 313 1.82 -30.14 -0.86
C THR A 313 1.57 -28.76 -1.45
N TYR A 314 1.26 -27.79 -0.60
CA TYR A 314 1.05 -26.39 -0.97
C TYR A 314 2.10 -25.53 -0.25
N PRO A 315 2.99 -24.85 -0.98
CA PRO A 315 3.97 -23.98 -0.35
C PRO A 315 3.31 -22.92 0.55
N GLU A 316 3.81 -22.81 1.78
CA GLU A 316 3.36 -21.83 2.75
C GLU A 316 4.38 -20.70 2.91
N ARG A 317 3.90 -19.44 2.89
CA ARG A 317 4.71 -18.26 3.24
C ARG A 317 3.85 -17.21 3.93
N TYR A 318 4.31 -16.77 5.10
CA TYR A 318 3.65 -15.77 5.92
C TYR A 318 4.62 -14.61 6.15
N VAL A 319 4.27 -13.43 5.68
CA VAL A 319 5.04 -12.20 5.86
C VAL A 319 4.42 -11.42 7.02
N LYS A 320 5.14 -11.33 8.15
CA LYS A 320 4.63 -10.73 9.40
C LYS A 320 5.44 -9.54 9.88
N SER A 321 6.40 -9.10 9.08
CA SER A 321 7.29 -7.98 9.37
C SER A 321 7.57 -7.17 8.11
N CYS A 322 8.05 -5.94 8.31
CA CYS A 322 8.49 -5.08 7.23
C CYS A 322 9.65 -4.19 7.67
N ILE A 323 10.38 -3.63 6.72
CA ILE A 323 11.40 -2.61 6.98
C ILE A 323 10.90 -1.26 6.48
N ARG A 324 11.14 -0.21 7.27
CA ARG A 324 10.96 1.18 6.87
C ARG A 324 12.04 2.05 7.52
N ASP A 325 12.69 2.89 6.72
CA ASP A 325 13.64 3.93 7.15
C ASP A 325 14.74 3.42 8.10
N GLY A 326 15.31 2.23 7.81
CA GLY A 326 16.39 1.65 8.62
C GLY A 326 15.93 0.95 9.91
N TYR A 327 14.64 0.67 10.05
CA TYR A 327 14.08 -0.09 11.18
C TYR A 327 13.27 -1.29 10.70
N LEU A 328 13.44 -2.42 11.39
CA LEU A 328 12.58 -3.59 11.30
C LEU A 328 11.36 -3.38 12.21
N TYR A 329 10.17 -3.68 11.69
CA TYR A 329 8.92 -3.65 12.44
C TYR A 329 8.38 -5.07 12.63
N VAL A 330 8.15 -5.46 13.88
CA VAL A 330 7.65 -6.80 14.24
C VAL A 330 6.57 -6.66 15.30
N ALA A 331 5.44 -7.34 15.11
CA ALA A 331 4.37 -7.30 16.10
C ALA A 331 4.81 -7.89 17.45
N ALA A 332 4.33 -7.27 18.53
CA ALA A 332 4.48 -7.81 19.87
C ALA A 332 3.70 -9.13 19.99
N TYR A 333 4.19 -10.06 20.81
CA TYR A 333 3.57 -11.37 21.03
C TYR A 333 2.10 -11.26 21.45
N ASN A 334 1.78 -10.28 22.30
CA ASN A 334 0.42 -10.01 22.77
C ASN A 334 -0.43 -9.21 21.77
N LYS A 335 0.13 -8.80 20.62
CA LYS A 335 -0.52 -8.00 19.57
C LYS A 335 -1.02 -6.62 20.01
N ASN A 336 -0.54 -6.10 21.15
CA ASN A 336 -0.89 -4.75 21.63
C ASN A 336 0.03 -3.66 21.07
N GLY A 337 1.05 -4.03 20.31
CA GLY A 337 2.07 -3.11 19.85
C GLY A 337 2.89 -3.68 18.71
N VAL A 338 3.73 -2.84 18.12
CA VAL A 338 4.73 -3.21 17.11
C VAL A 338 6.08 -2.72 17.59
N TYR A 339 7.04 -3.62 17.70
CA TYR A 339 8.43 -3.27 17.99
C TYR A 339 9.06 -2.67 16.74
N LYS A 340 9.67 -1.51 16.91
CA LYS A 340 10.54 -0.82 15.96
C LYS A 340 11.98 -1.04 16.41
N ILE A 341 12.75 -1.78 15.62
CA ILE A 341 14.11 -2.25 15.94
C ILE A 341 15.07 -1.65 14.93
N ASN A 342 16.07 -0.91 15.39
CA ASN A 342 17.05 -0.27 14.51
C ASN A 342 17.98 -1.32 13.88
N LEU A 343 18.09 -1.31 12.55
CA LEU A 343 18.90 -2.27 11.80
C LEU A 343 20.41 -2.13 12.06
N SER A 344 20.86 -0.96 12.48
CA SER A 344 22.28 -0.69 12.76
C SER A 344 22.61 -0.73 14.26
N ASN A 345 21.61 -0.77 15.14
CA ASN A 345 21.80 -0.78 16.59
C ASN A 345 20.73 -1.61 17.30
N SER A 346 21.04 -2.88 17.58
CA SER A 346 20.10 -3.80 18.26
C SER A 346 19.71 -3.42 19.69
N ALA A 347 20.35 -2.42 20.30
CA ALA A 347 19.93 -1.86 21.59
C ALA A 347 18.82 -0.79 21.44
N ASP A 348 18.66 -0.22 20.25
CA ASP A 348 17.61 0.74 19.93
C ASP A 348 16.34 -0.02 19.50
N VAL A 349 15.54 -0.35 20.50
CA VAL A 349 14.28 -1.07 20.39
C VAL A 349 13.19 -0.27 21.09
N LYS A 350 12.16 0.12 20.32
CA LYS A 350 11.00 0.86 20.83
C LYS A 350 9.73 0.08 20.57
N LEU A 351 8.85 -0.03 21.57
CA LEU A 351 7.49 -0.51 21.37
C LEU A 351 6.60 0.67 20.95
N ILE A 352 6.00 0.57 19.76
CA ILE A 352 4.90 1.43 19.35
C ILE A 352 3.62 0.79 19.89
N ASP A 353 2.99 1.44 20.86
CA ASP A 353 1.72 0.98 21.44
C ASP A 353 0.59 1.22 20.43
N LEU A 354 -0.19 0.18 20.13
CA LEU A 354 -1.36 0.31 19.26
C LEU A 354 -2.54 0.96 19.98
N GLY A 355 -2.58 0.92 21.32
CA GLY A 355 -3.73 1.34 22.13
C GLY A 355 -4.90 0.33 22.11
N PHE A 356 -4.72 -0.83 21.47
CA PHE A 356 -5.68 -1.93 21.41
C PHE A 356 -4.96 -3.25 21.05
N THR A 357 -5.61 -4.38 21.30
CA THR A 357 -5.15 -5.68 20.81
C THR A 357 -5.55 -5.85 19.35
N SER A 358 -4.57 -5.83 18.46
CA SER A 358 -4.78 -6.11 17.03
C SER A 358 -5.18 -7.57 16.82
N LYS A 359 -6.07 -7.82 15.86
CA LYS A 359 -6.35 -9.19 15.39
C LYS A 359 -5.10 -9.81 14.76
N PHE A 360 -4.27 -8.98 14.14
CA PHE A 360 -3.04 -9.33 13.41
C PHE A 360 -3.27 -10.48 12.44
N LYS A 361 -4.23 -10.30 11.53
CA LYS A 361 -4.62 -11.26 10.48
C LYS A 361 -3.94 -10.92 9.16
N SER A 362 -4.07 -11.80 8.16
CA SER A 362 -3.74 -11.47 6.76
C SER A 362 -4.50 -10.21 6.30
N LEU A 363 -3.82 -9.36 5.52
CA LEU A 363 -4.42 -8.29 4.73
C LEU A 363 -5.29 -8.86 3.60
N GLY A 364 -5.01 -10.09 3.19
CA GLY A 364 -5.75 -10.80 2.15
C GLY A 364 -6.62 -11.92 2.68
N GLU A 365 -7.08 -12.75 1.75
CA GLU A 365 -7.76 -14.02 2.05
C GLU A 365 -6.83 -14.92 2.89
N SER A 366 -7.38 -15.59 3.91
CA SER A 366 -6.60 -16.55 4.73
C SER A 366 -6.33 -17.84 3.96
N GLY A 367 -5.16 -18.44 4.20
CA GLY A 367 -4.73 -19.64 3.48
C GLY A 367 -3.28 -20.02 3.77
N THR A 368 -2.65 -20.66 2.77
CA THR A 368 -1.22 -21.06 2.82
C THR A 368 -0.28 -19.87 2.66
N CYS A 369 -0.75 -18.77 2.06
CA CYS A 369 0.00 -17.53 1.90
C CYS A 369 -0.68 -16.38 2.64
N GLU A 370 0.03 -15.70 3.55
CA GLU A 370 -0.51 -14.56 4.29
C GLU A 370 0.45 -13.37 4.37
N LEU A 371 -0.02 -12.21 3.96
CA LEU A 371 0.65 -10.92 4.17
C LEU A 371 -0.01 -10.20 5.34
N CYS A 372 0.59 -10.19 6.51
CA CYS A 372 0.02 -9.57 7.71
C CYS A 372 0.44 -8.10 7.90
N MET A 373 1.62 -7.73 7.37
CA MET A 373 2.16 -6.38 7.47
C MET A 373 3.02 -6.05 6.26
N THR A 374 2.82 -4.87 5.67
CA THR A 374 3.58 -4.38 4.52
C THR A 374 3.78 -2.87 4.60
N VAL A 375 4.68 -2.33 3.77
CA VAL A 375 4.83 -0.88 3.55
C VAL A 375 4.22 -0.52 2.21
N VAL A 376 3.44 0.57 2.18
CA VAL A 376 2.94 1.21 0.96
C VAL A 376 3.27 2.70 1.06
N GLY A 377 4.00 3.24 0.07
CA GLY A 377 4.72 4.49 0.24
C GLY A 377 5.68 4.41 1.43
N ASP A 378 5.37 5.14 2.50
CA ASP A 378 6.08 5.09 3.80
C ASP A 378 5.16 4.74 4.98
N ILE A 379 3.93 4.26 4.70
CA ILE A 379 2.96 3.87 5.73
C ILE A 379 3.07 2.37 5.93
N ILE A 380 3.17 1.94 7.18
CA ILE A 380 3.05 0.52 7.52
C ILE A 380 1.57 0.20 7.63
N ILE A 381 1.14 -0.83 6.92
CA ILE A 381 -0.24 -1.29 6.88
C ILE A 381 -0.28 -2.70 7.47
N GLY A 382 -0.96 -2.85 8.61
CA GLY A 382 -1.33 -4.14 9.21
C GLY A 382 -2.82 -4.41 9.05
N SER A 383 -3.33 -5.53 9.56
CA SER A 383 -4.73 -5.96 9.34
C SER A 383 -5.75 -4.88 9.68
N ASP A 384 -5.65 -4.31 10.88
CA ASP A 384 -6.62 -3.42 11.54
C ASP A 384 -5.93 -2.17 12.11
N PHE A 385 -4.75 -1.85 11.59
CA PHE A 385 -3.98 -0.66 11.96
C PHE A 385 -3.10 -0.16 10.82
N GLN A 386 -2.71 1.11 10.93
CA GLN A 386 -1.63 1.71 10.19
C GLN A 386 -0.65 2.37 11.15
N ILE A 387 0.63 2.45 10.77
CA ILE A 387 1.65 3.24 11.49
C ILE A 387 2.23 4.25 10.52
N ARG A 388 2.00 5.54 10.82
CA ARG A 388 2.54 6.67 10.06
C ARG A 388 4.05 6.80 10.24
N LYS A 389 4.68 7.67 9.47
CA LYS A 389 6.14 7.88 9.51
C LYS A 389 6.64 8.38 10.87
N ASP A 390 5.83 9.15 11.59
CA ASP A 390 6.10 9.64 12.95
C ASP A 390 5.71 8.64 14.06
N ASP A 391 5.49 7.37 13.71
CA ASP A 391 5.01 6.30 14.59
C ASP A 391 3.57 6.48 15.11
N THR A 392 2.80 7.46 14.61
CA THR A 392 1.38 7.61 14.97
C THR A 392 0.57 6.40 14.48
N VAL A 393 -0.20 5.80 15.38
CA VAL A 393 -1.07 4.67 15.09
C VAL A 393 -2.46 5.14 14.67
N VAL A 394 -2.97 4.58 13.58
CA VAL A 394 -4.36 4.74 13.14
C VAL A 394 -5.04 3.38 13.18
N LYS A 395 -6.11 3.23 13.98
CA LYS A 395 -6.92 2.01 13.98
C LYS A 395 -7.81 1.96 12.75
N THR A 396 -7.89 0.79 12.11
CA THR A 396 -8.79 0.54 10.97
C THR A 396 -9.77 -0.60 11.27
N GLN A 397 -10.75 -0.78 10.39
CA GLN A 397 -11.83 -1.77 10.55
C GLN A 397 -11.30 -3.21 10.62
N GLY A 398 -10.26 -3.52 9.83
CA GLY A 398 -9.71 -4.86 9.78
C GLY A 398 -10.26 -5.72 8.64
N SER A 399 -10.64 -5.11 7.50
CA SER A 399 -11.21 -5.86 6.37
C SER A 399 -10.14 -6.60 5.57
N VAL A 400 -10.59 -7.66 4.89
CA VAL A 400 -9.83 -8.29 3.81
C VAL A 400 -9.77 -7.32 2.64
N ARG A 401 -8.55 -6.94 2.25
CA ARG A 401 -8.24 -5.92 1.24
C ARG A 401 -7.57 -6.49 0.00
N LEU A 402 -6.94 -7.66 0.14
CA LEU A 402 -6.19 -8.31 -0.91
C LEU A 402 -6.75 -9.71 -1.18
N LYS A 403 -6.31 -10.30 -2.28
CA LYS A 403 -6.37 -11.74 -2.51
C LYS A 403 -5.24 -12.41 -1.74
N ALA A 404 -5.06 -13.72 -1.89
CA ALA A 404 -3.94 -14.43 -1.28
C ALA A 404 -2.61 -13.78 -1.69
N ALA A 405 -1.77 -13.44 -0.71
CA ALA A 405 -0.49 -12.77 -0.91
C ALA A 405 0.59 -13.43 -0.04
N ALA A 406 1.70 -13.82 -0.67
CA ALA A 406 2.90 -14.41 -0.08
C ALA A 406 4.08 -13.43 -0.06
N THR A 407 4.02 -12.36 -0.86
CA THR A 407 5.07 -11.34 -0.94
C THR A 407 4.62 -10.05 -0.26
N PRO A 408 5.56 -9.15 0.08
CA PRO A 408 5.23 -7.73 0.23
C PRO A 408 4.53 -7.17 -1.03
N LEU A 409 3.93 -5.99 -0.90
CA LEU A 409 3.42 -5.25 -2.06
C LEU A 409 4.55 -4.48 -2.74
N PHE A 410 4.79 -4.75 -4.02
CA PHE A 410 5.76 -4.04 -4.84
C PHE A 410 5.08 -2.90 -5.56
N GLN A 411 5.50 -1.67 -5.28
CA GLN A 411 4.87 -0.47 -5.80
C GLN A 411 5.61 0.07 -7.03
N TYR A 412 4.87 0.32 -8.10
CA TYR A 412 5.30 1.12 -9.24
C TYR A 412 4.26 2.21 -9.47
N LYS A 413 4.60 3.46 -9.13
CA LYS A 413 3.65 4.59 -9.14
C LYS A 413 2.37 4.25 -8.37
N GLU A 414 1.21 4.23 -9.04
CA GLU A 414 -0.10 3.88 -8.48
C GLU A 414 -0.37 2.37 -8.38
N PHE A 415 0.47 1.56 -9.02
CA PHE A 415 0.26 0.12 -9.13
C PHE A 415 0.97 -0.63 -8.02
N LEU A 416 0.31 -1.66 -7.48
CA LEU A 416 0.86 -2.55 -6.47
C LEU A 416 0.78 -3.99 -6.98
N PHE A 417 1.87 -4.72 -6.87
CA PHE A 417 1.99 -6.10 -7.33
C PHE A 417 2.32 -7.03 -6.18
N CYS A 418 1.73 -8.21 -6.19
CA CYS A 418 2.12 -9.31 -5.31
C CYS A 418 1.84 -10.67 -5.94
N TRP A 419 2.52 -11.68 -5.41
CA TRP A 419 2.22 -13.06 -5.69
C TRP A 419 1.77 -13.76 -4.42
N GLY A 420 0.92 -14.76 -4.56
CA GLY A 420 0.51 -15.62 -3.47
C GLY A 420 -0.40 -16.73 -3.95
N GLY A 421 -0.88 -17.53 -3.03
CA GLY A 421 -1.78 -18.63 -3.37
C GLY A 421 -2.53 -19.17 -2.17
N ASN A 422 -3.52 -19.98 -2.49
CA ASN A 422 -4.32 -20.66 -1.48
C ASN A 422 -4.70 -22.05 -1.98
N TYR A 423 -4.11 -23.10 -1.40
CA TYR A 423 -4.39 -24.51 -1.72
C TYR A 423 -4.45 -24.82 -3.23
N GLY A 424 -3.38 -24.55 -3.97
CA GLY A 424 -3.27 -24.88 -5.40
C GLY A 424 -3.89 -23.83 -6.33
N LYS A 425 -4.31 -22.68 -5.77
CA LYS A 425 -4.79 -21.53 -6.54
C LYS A 425 -3.81 -20.39 -6.41
N GLU A 426 -2.65 -20.54 -7.03
CA GLU A 426 -1.60 -19.53 -7.03
C GLU A 426 -1.88 -18.46 -8.09
N SER A 427 -1.60 -17.20 -7.75
CA SER A 427 -1.83 -16.07 -8.64
C SER A 427 -0.85 -14.93 -8.44
N ARG A 428 -0.61 -14.17 -9.51
CA ARG A 428 -0.17 -12.77 -9.43
C ARG A 428 -1.39 -11.88 -9.33
N CYS A 429 -1.35 -10.90 -8.44
CA CYS A 429 -2.35 -9.84 -8.37
C CYS A 429 -1.71 -8.47 -8.63
N ALA A 430 -2.42 -7.64 -9.37
CA ALA A 430 -2.12 -6.22 -9.58
C ALA A 430 -3.27 -5.38 -9.05
N TYR A 431 -2.95 -4.38 -8.24
CA TYR A 431 -3.89 -3.45 -7.63
C TYR A 431 -3.59 -2.01 -8.04
N LEU A 432 -4.63 -1.18 -8.06
CA LEU A 432 -4.52 0.27 -8.06
C LEU A 432 -4.64 0.78 -6.62
N LEU A 433 -3.67 1.58 -6.19
CA LEU A 433 -3.73 2.31 -4.92
C LEU A 433 -4.62 3.54 -5.11
N THR A 434 -5.88 3.46 -4.68
CA THR A 434 -6.92 4.42 -5.06
C THR A 434 -6.82 5.82 -4.44
N PRO A 435 -6.18 6.06 -3.27
CA PRO A 435 -6.05 7.39 -2.66
C PRO A 435 -4.96 8.28 -3.31
N TYR A 436 -4.83 8.27 -4.63
CA TYR A 436 -3.89 9.15 -5.35
C TYR A 436 -4.39 10.59 -5.38
N LEU A 437 -3.46 11.53 -5.53
CA LEU A 437 -3.72 12.94 -5.76
C LEU A 437 -3.86 13.15 -7.26
N ALA A 438 -5.07 13.37 -7.77
CA ALA A 438 -5.32 13.73 -9.17
C ALA A 438 -5.11 15.23 -9.43
N SER A 439 -5.30 16.05 -8.40
CA SER A 439 -4.89 17.45 -8.38
C SER A 439 -4.65 17.92 -6.96
N ILE A 440 -3.96 19.04 -6.80
CA ILE A 440 -3.62 19.66 -5.53
C ILE A 440 -4.08 21.12 -5.54
N ASN A 441 -4.77 21.55 -4.48
CA ASN A 441 -5.16 22.93 -4.22
C ASN A 441 -4.70 23.28 -2.80
N ASN A 442 -3.60 24.01 -2.68
CA ASN A 442 -3.21 24.57 -1.39
C ASN A 442 -4.06 25.81 -1.10
N LEU A 443 -4.49 25.94 0.16
CA LEU A 443 -5.21 27.13 0.60
C LEU A 443 -4.20 28.23 0.93
N SER A 444 -4.48 29.45 0.47
CA SER A 444 -3.74 30.67 0.83
C SER A 444 -3.72 30.93 2.34
N SER A 445 -4.73 30.44 3.06
CA SER A 445 -4.74 30.37 4.52
C SER A 445 -5.50 29.13 5.00
N ALA A 446 -4.96 28.46 6.03
CA ALA A 446 -5.61 27.29 6.59
C ALA A 446 -6.90 27.67 7.33
N VAL A 447 -7.95 26.88 7.13
CA VAL A 447 -9.25 27.06 7.79
C VAL A 447 -9.46 25.98 8.85
N VAL A 448 -10.36 26.24 9.80
CA VAL A 448 -10.71 25.27 10.86
C VAL A 448 -12.18 24.90 10.78
N LYS A 449 -12.44 23.63 10.47
CA LYS A 449 -13.75 23.01 10.54
C LYS A 449 -13.95 22.37 11.91
N ASN A 450 -14.94 22.85 12.67
CA ASN A 450 -15.29 22.33 13.98
C ASN A 450 -16.76 21.86 14.02
N THR A 451 -17.21 21.44 15.20
CA THR A 451 -18.57 20.93 15.42
C THR A 451 -19.68 21.95 15.31
N ASP A 452 -19.35 23.24 15.22
CA ASP A 452 -20.33 24.32 15.15
C ASP A 452 -20.57 24.76 13.70
N LYS A 453 -19.68 24.38 12.78
CA LYS A 453 -19.75 24.76 11.36
C LYS A 453 -20.21 23.59 10.49
N THR A 454 -20.95 23.85 9.41
CA THR A 454 -21.03 22.95 8.25
C THR A 454 -19.92 23.30 7.26
N MET A 455 -19.62 22.40 6.31
CA MET A 455 -18.70 22.71 5.21
C MET A 455 -19.30 22.27 3.89
N LYS A 456 -19.26 23.15 2.90
CA LYS A 456 -19.60 22.86 1.51
C LYS A 456 -18.38 23.12 0.64
N ILE A 457 -18.05 22.17 -0.23
CA ILE A 457 -16.97 22.33 -1.20
C ILE A 457 -17.57 22.15 -2.59
N THR A 458 -17.60 23.23 -3.35
CA THR A 458 -17.92 23.22 -4.77
C THR A 458 -16.63 23.17 -5.57
N TYR A 459 -16.47 22.17 -6.41
CA TYR A 459 -15.29 22.02 -7.25
C TYR A 459 -15.70 21.86 -8.71
N THR A 460 -15.24 22.77 -9.56
CA THR A 460 -15.48 22.72 -11.01
C THR A 460 -14.19 22.34 -11.72
N LEU A 461 -14.18 21.19 -12.40
CA LEU A 461 -13.03 20.70 -13.17
C LEU A 461 -13.41 20.70 -14.65
N THR A 462 -12.68 21.45 -15.48
CA THR A 462 -12.95 21.63 -16.90
C THR A 462 -11.72 21.40 -17.76
N GLU A 463 -11.96 21.02 -19.01
CA GLU A 463 -10.97 20.93 -20.06
C GLU A 463 -10.67 22.33 -20.62
N GLU A 464 -9.39 22.72 -20.65
CA GLU A 464 -8.94 23.88 -21.40
C GLU A 464 -8.79 23.51 -22.87
N SER A 465 -9.32 24.35 -23.75
CA SER A 465 -9.06 24.28 -25.18
C SER A 465 -7.56 24.45 -25.41
N SER A 466 -6.92 23.51 -26.10
CA SER A 466 -5.59 23.75 -26.65
C SER A 466 -5.73 24.73 -27.81
N GLU A 467 -5.30 25.97 -27.60
CA GLU A 467 -5.08 26.95 -28.69
C GLU A 467 -3.98 26.48 -29.64
#